data_AF-A0A9Q0JNW9-F1
#
_entry.id   AF-A0A9Q0JNW9-F1
#
_cell.length_a   1.000
_cell.length_b   1.000
_cell.length_c   1.000
_cell.angle_alpha   90.00
_cell.angle_beta   90.00
_cell.angle_gamma   90.00
#
_symmetry.space_group_name_H-M   'P 1'
#
loop_
_entity.id
_entity.type
_entity.pdbx_description
1 polymer ?
#
loop_
_entity_poly.entity_id
_entity_poly.type
_entity_poly.pdbx_seq_one_letter_code
_entity_poly.pdbx_strand_id
1 'polypeptide(L)'
;MFALGVVIEIPVPKQTAKTSFQVTSGRAKYKASIDCIVWKIRKFPGQTEPTISAEIELISTMTEKKSWTKPPIQMEFQVPMFTASGLCVRFLKVDALKFGRKVGTIQSSGFIVLLRQAYTRLGARDMECLLLQTFG
;
A
#
# COMPACT_ATOMS: atom_id res chain seq x y z
N MET A 1 -10.73 -14.98 -6.04
CA MET A 1 -10.33 -14.30 -4.78
C MET A 1 -8.84 -14.55 -4.56
N PHE A 2 -8.07 -13.56 -4.10
CA PHE A 2 -6.63 -13.72 -3.87
C PHE A 2 -6.21 -12.91 -2.63
N ALA A 3 -5.23 -13.38 -1.88
CA ALA A 3 -4.61 -12.61 -0.81
C ALA A 3 -3.33 -11.93 -1.30
N LEU A 4 -3.05 -10.74 -0.75
CA LEU A 4 -1.87 -9.94 -1.02
C LEU A 4 -1.01 -9.84 0.22
N GLY A 5 0.30 -9.75 -0.01
CA GLY A 5 1.26 -9.48 1.05
C GLY A 5 1.22 -10.50 2.18
N VAL A 6 1.06 -11.78 1.86
CA VAL A 6 0.99 -12.84 2.86
C VAL A 6 2.37 -13.00 3.52
N VAL A 7 2.41 -12.87 4.83
CA VAL A 7 3.58 -13.08 5.68
C VAL A 7 3.23 -14.14 6.70
N ILE A 8 4.03 -15.21 6.75
CA ILE A 8 3.85 -16.31 7.70
C ILE A 8 5.12 -16.39 8.54
N GLU A 9 4.95 -16.37 9.85
CA GLU A 9 6.04 -16.43 10.82
C GLU A 9 5.98 -17.77 11.55
N ILE A 10 6.96 -18.62 11.23
CA ILE A 10 7.08 -19.97 11.78
C ILE A 10 8.16 -19.92 12.86
N PRO A 11 7.80 -20.06 14.14
CA PRO A 11 8.77 -20.04 15.22
C PRO A 11 9.68 -21.26 15.17
N VAL A 12 10.97 -21.05 15.38
CA VAL A 12 11.98 -22.10 15.48
C VAL A 12 12.62 -22.11 16.87
N PRO A 13 13.20 -23.22 17.30
CA PRO A 13 13.89 -23.28 18.59
C PRO A 13 15.10 -22.33 18.62
N LYS A 14 15.41 -21.78 19.81
CA LYS A 14 16.57 -20.90 20.02
C LYS A 14 17.91 -21.58 19.72
N GLN A 15 17.97 -22.90 19.80
CA GLN A 15 19.18 -23.70 19.56
C GLN A 15 19.36 -24.07 18.07
N THR A 16 18.90 -23.23 17.15
CA THR A 16 19.01 -23.49 15.71
C THR A 16 20.41 -23.17 15.19
N ALA A 17 21.12 -24.17 14.67
CA ALA A 17 22.44 -24.00 14.04
C ALA A 17 22.30 -23.63 12.56
N LYS A 18 21.46 -24.38 11.85
CA LYS A 18 21.29 -24.25 10.41
C LYS A 18 19.84 -24.54 10.02
N THR A 19 19.34 -23.79 9.06
CA THR A 19 17.99 -23.94 8.52
C THR A 19 18.05 -24.21 7.02
N SER A 20 17.57 -25.37 6.60
CA SER A 20 17.27 -25.72 5.22
C SER A 20 15.78 -25.50 4.99
N PHE A 21 15.38 -24.90 3.87
CA PHE A 21 13.96 -24.74 3.54
C PHE A 21 13.73 -24.86 2.04
N GLN A 22 12.64 -25.54 1.70
CA GLN A 22 12.12 -25.70 0.34
C GLN A 22 10.72 -25.10 0.31
N VAL A 23 10.48 -24.19 -0.64
CA VAL A 23 9.21 -23.49 -0.79
C VAL A 23 8.66 -23.70 -2.20
N THR A 24 7.39 -24.04 -2.28
CA THR A 24 6.68 -24.18 -3.57
C THR A 24 6.37 -22.83 -4.20
N SER A 25 6.21 -21.78 -3.37
CA SER A 25 5.87 -20.43 -3.83
C SER A 25 6.37 -19.36 -2.85
N GLY A 26 6.68 -18.18 -3.37
CA GLY A 26 7.19 -17.07 -2.55
C GLY A 26 8.65 -17.24 -2.16
N ARG A 27 9.05 -16.61 -1.04
CA ARG A 27 10.43 -16.67 -0.52
C ARG A 27 10.42 -16.80 0.99
N ALA A 28 11.15 -17.77 1.51
CA ALA A 28 11.39 -17.91 2.94
C ALA A 28 12.79 -17.40 3.31
N LYS A 29 12.90 -16.84 4.51
CA LYS A 29 14.17 -16.42 5.10
C LYS A 29 14.14 -16.64 6.60
N TYR A 30 15.17 -17.29 7.14
CA TYR A 30 15.37 -17.38 8.57
C TYR A 30 15.84 -16.02 9.14
N LYS A 31 15.19 -15.57 10.22
CA LYS A 31 15.58 -14.40 11.00
C LYS A 31 15.96 -14.83 12.41
N ALA A 32 17.27 -14.86 12.69
CA ALA A 32 17.80 -15.19 14.01
C ALA A 32 17.39 -14.19 15.11
N SER A 33 17.16 -12.92 14.78
CA SER A 33 16.78 -11.90 15.77
C SER A 33 15.45 -12.16 16.47
N ILE A 34 14.55 -12.88 15.81
CA ILE A 34 13.21 -13.21 16.33
C ILE A 34 12.99 -14.72 16.45
N ASP A 35 14.03 -15.53 16.21
CA ASP A 35 13.95 -16.99 16.19
C ASP A 35 12.79 -17.52 15.32
N CYS A 36 12.55 -16.91 14.16
CA CYS A 36 11.48 -17.30 13.24
C CYS A 36 11.95 -17.45 11.80
N ILE A 37 11.36 -18.41 11.09
CA ILE A 37 11.39 -18.48 9.63
C ILE A 37 10.25 -17.60 9.11
N VAL A 38 10.60 -16.56 8.36
CA VAL A 38 9.63 -15.64 7.76
C VAL A 38 9.43 -16.04 6.30
N TRP A 39 8.22 -16.50 5.98
CA TRP A 39 7.83 -16.85 4.62
C TRP A 39 6.91 -15.77 4.04
N LYS A 40 7.34 -15.19 2.90
CA LYS A 40 6.62 -14.11 2.23
C LYS A 40 6.12 -14.55 0.86
N ILE A 41 4.82 -14.39 0.63
CA ILE A 41 4.16 -14.65 -0.65
C ILE A 41 3.48 -13.36 -1.11
N ARG A 42 3.91 -12.81 -2.25
CA ARG A 42 3.38 -11.53 -2.75
C ARG A 42 1.90 -11.60 -3.11
N LYS A 43 1.51 -12.66 -3.81
CA LYS A 43 0.15 -12.91 -4.30
C LYS A 43 -0.17 -14.38 -4.08
N PHE A 44 -1.21 -14.64 -3.32
CA PHE A 44 -1.70 -15.97 -3.02
C PHE A 44 -3.04 -16.16 -3.75
N PRO A 45 -3.07 -16.91 -4.87
CA PRO A 45 -4.32 -17.20 -5.56
C PRO A 45 -5.20 -18.08 -4.69
N GLY A 46 -6.50 -17.78 -4.62
CA GLY A 46 -7.46 -18.65 -3.96
C GLY A 46 -7.52 -20.02 -4.63
N GLN A 47 -7.94 -21.05 -3.88
CA GLN A 47 -7.99 -22.45 -4.32
C GLN A 47 -6.60 -23.04 -4.65
N THR A 48 -5.53 -22.47 -4.09
CA THR A 48 -4.18 -23.05 -4.19
C THR A 48 -3.61 -23.31 -2.82
N GLU A 49 -2.72 -24.29 -2.74
CA GLU A 49 -2.08 -24.74 -1.51
C GLU A 49 -0.56 -24.70 -1.68
N PRO A 50 0.09 -23.54 -1.45
CA PRO A 50 1.54 -23.49 -1.42
C PRO A 50 2.04 -24.16 -0.14
N THR A 51 3.10 -24.93 -0.27
CA THR A 51 3.74 -25.68 0.82
C THR A 51 5.15 -25.18 1.10
N ILE A 52 5.57 -25.31 2.36
CA ILE A 52 6.93 -25.06 2.83
C ILE A 52 7.40 -26.26 3.64
N SER A 53 8.57 -26.80 3.28
CA SER A 53 9.25 -27.85 4.02
C SER A 53 10.53 -27.27 4.60
N ALA A 54 10.68 -27.29 5.92
CA ALA A 54 11.86 -26.77 6.60
C ALA A 54 12.53 -27.85 7.45
N GLU A 55 13.84 -27.93 7.35
CA GLU A 55 14.69 -28.81 8.15
C GLU A 55 15.60 -27.94 9.01
N ILE A 56 15.58 -28.19 10.33
CA ILE A 56 16.21 -27.36 11.34
C ILE A 56 17.24 -28.23 12.06
N GLU A 57 18.51 -27.94 11.84
CA GLU A 57 19.60 -28.59 12.55
C GLU A 57 19.79 -27.87 13.90
N LEU A 58 19.66 -28.60 15.00
CA LEU A 58 19.80 -28.06 16.35
C LEU A 58 21.21 -28.30 16.89
N ILE A 59 21.75 -27.33 17.63
CA ILE A 59 23.00 -27.49 18.36
C ILE A 59 22.73 -28.32 19.62
N SER A 60 23.31 -29.53 19.70
CA SER A 60 23.21 -30.37 20.89
C SER A 60 23.99 -29.75 22.04
N THR A 61 23.31 -29.02 22.92
CA THR A 61 23.89 -28.57 24.20
C THR A 61 23.39 -29.50 25.30
N MET A 62 24.33 -30.08 26.06
CA MET A 62 24.11 -31.13 27.07
C MET A 62 23.19 -30.72 28.24
N THR A 63 22.80 -29.45 28.33
CA THR A 63 22.32 -28.89 29.60
C THR A 63 20.82 -29.03 29.84
N GLU A 64 19.93 -29.05 28.84
CA GLU A 64 18.50 -29.08 29.14
C GLU A 64 17.68 -29.84 28.07
N LYS A 65 17.27 -31.08 28.38
CA LYS A 65 16.20 -31.81 27.67
C LYS A 65 14.81 -31.19 27.93
N LYS A 66 14.71 -29.86 27.90
CA LYS A 66 13.41 -29.20 28.06
C LYS A 66 12.67 -29.35 26.73
N SER A 67 11.50 -29.98 26.76
CA SER A 67 10.66 -30.12 25.58
C SER A 67 10.32 -28.73 25.04
N TRP A 68 10.69 -28.48 23.79
CA TRP A 68 10.39 -27.20 23.15
C TRP A 68 8.87 -27.02 23.03
N THR A 69 8.33 -26.03 23.74
CA THR A 69 6.94 -25.61 23.58
C THR A 69 6.83 -24.84 22.28
N LYS A 70 6.27 -25.49 21.26
CA LYS A 70 6.09 -24.92 19.92
C LYS A 70 5.11 -23.74 20.00
N PRO A 71 5.55 -22.49 19.82
CA PRO A 71 4.65 -21.35 19.83
C PRO A 71 3.69 -21.43 18.64
N PRO A 72 2.53 -20.75 18.69
CA PRO A 72 1.62 -20.69 17.55
C PRO A 72 2.27 -20.02 16.34
N ILE A 73 1.94 -20.52 15.14
CA ILE A 73 2.37 -19.92 13.88
C ILE A 73 1.52 -18.66 13.65
N GLN A 74 2.17 -17.54 13.35
CA GLN A 74 1.49 -16.28 13.07
C GLN A 74 1.38 -16.05 11.56
N MET A 75 0.29 -15.44 11.13
CA MET A 75 0.02 -15.15 9.73
C MET A 75 -0.61 -13.77 9.58
N GLU A 76 -0.08 -12.98 8.66
CA GLU A 76 -0.60 -11.67 8.29
C GLU A 76 -0.86 -11.65 6.77
N PHE A 77 -2.04 -11.20 6.37
CA PHE A 77 -2.39 -11.06 4.96
C PHE A 77 -3.52 -10.05 4.77
N GLN A 78 -3.65 -9.58 3.54
CA GLN A 78 -4.74 -8.69 3.15
C GLN A 78 -5.54 -9.33 2.02
N VAL A 79 -6.87 -9.31 2.11
CA VAL A 79 -7.75 -9.78 1.04
C VAL A 79 -8.60 -8.60 0.54
N PRO A 80 -8.19 -7.95 -0.56
CA PRO A 80 -8.95 -6.82 -1.09
C PRO A 80 -10.36 -7.24 -1.48
N MET A 81 -11.32 -6.32 -1.30
CA MET A 81 -12.72 -6.50 -1.71
C MET A 81 -13.46 -7.68 -1.04
N PHE A 82 -12.85 -8.33 -0.05
CA PHE A 82 -13.48 -9.35 0.75
C PHE A 82 -13.66 -8.89 2.19
N THR A 83 -14.90 -8.94 2.66
CA THR A 83 -15.26 -8.67 4.05
C THR A 83 -15.55 -10.00 4.74
N ALA A 84 -14.64 -10.45 5.62
CA ALA A 84 -14.86 -11.67 6.39
C ALA A 84 -16.10 -11.59 7.29
N SER A 85 -16.56 -10.38 7.63
CA SER A 85 -17.78 -10.12 8.40
C SER A 85 -19.09 -10.27 7.61
N GLY A 86 -19.03 -10.45 6.28
CA GLY A 86 -20.22 -10.49 5.43
C GLY A 86 -20.90 -9.14 5.17
N LEU A 87 -20.26 -8.02 5.58
CA LEU A 87 -20.77 -6.68 5.35
C LEU A 87 -20.72 -6.31 3.86
N CYS A 88 -21.89 -6.13 3.25
CA CYS A 88 -22.02 -5.68 1.86
C CYS A 88 -22.74 -4.32 1.80
N VAL A 89 -22.11 -3.33 1.17
CA VAL A 89 -22.75 -2.02 0.94
C VAL A 89 -23.78 -2.18 -0.19
N ARG A 90 -25.06 -2.05 0.12
CA ARG A 90 -26.16 -2.18 -0.86
C ARG A 90 -26.40 -0.90 -1.65
N PHE A 91 -26.40 0.23 -0.97
CA PHE A 91 -26.61 1.53 -1.58
C PHE A 91 -25.89 2.61 -0.77
N LEU A 92 -25.28 3.56 -1.47
CA LEU A 92 -24.77 4.80 -0.89
C LEU A 92 -25.52 5.94 -1.60
N LYS A 93 -26.50 6.54 -0.91
CA LYS A 93 -27.23 7.67 -1.44
C LYS A 93 -26.41 8.94 -1.22
N VAL A 94 -25.96 9.57 -2.30
CA VAL A 94 -25.24 10.84 -2.26
C VAL A 94 -26.17 11.93 -2.78
N ASP A 95 -26.73 12.71 -1.87
CA ASP A 95 -27.54 13.88 -2.24
C ASP A 95 -26.62 15.12 -2.29
N ALA A 96 -26.26 15.53 -3.49
CA ALA A 96 -25.55 16.79 -3.70
C ALA A 96 -26.55 17.95 -3.69
N LEU A 97 -26.64 18.67 -2.56
CA LEU A 97 -27.27 19.99 -2.55
C LEU A 97 -26.50 20.88 -3.54
N LYS A 98 -27.11 21.19 -4.68
CA LYS A 98 -26.56 22.17 -5.61
C LYS A 98 -26.63 23.54 -4.95
N PHE A 99 -25.57 23.89 -4.21
CA PHE A 99 -25.35 25.28 -3.85
C PHE A 99 -25.07 26.03 -5.15
N GLY A 100 -26.02 26.85 -5.59
CA GLY A 100 -26.01 27.57 -6.85
C GLY A 100 -24.77 28.44 -6.97
N ARG A 101 -23.71 27.92 -7.59
CA ARG A 101 -22.67 28.76 -8.18
C ARG A 101 -23.24 29.27 -9.49
N LYS A 102 -23.61 30.56 -9.53
CA LYS A 102 -23.73 31.27 -10.80
C LYS A 102 -22.37 31.19 -11.48
N VAL A 103 -22.24 30.31 -12.46
CA VAL A 103 -21.13 30.35 -13.42
C VAL A 103 -21.41 31.57 -14.28
N GLY A 104 -20.78 32.69 -13.94
CA GLY A 104 -20.61 33.78 -14.88
C GLY A 104 -19.75 33.25 -16.01
N THR A 105 -20.34 33.06 -17.19
CA THR A 105 -19.60 32.84 -18.43
C THR A 105 -18.78 34.10 -18.70
N ILE A 106 -17.54 34.13 -18.24
CA ILE A 106 -16.55 35.07 -18.77
C ILE A 106 -16.17 34.50 -20.13
N GLN A 107 -16.69 35.09 -21.21
CA GLN A 107 -16.22 34.80 -22.56
C GLN A 107 -14.72 35.10 -22.61
N SER A 108 -13.90 34.05 -22.57
CA SER A 108 -12.43 34.16 -22.66
C SER A 108 -11.94 34.63 -24.04
N SER A 109 -12.86 34.93 -24.97
CA SER A 109 -12.51 35.22 -26.36
C SER A 109 -12.00 36.64 -26.62
N GLY A 110 -12.17 37.58 -25.68
CA GLY A 110 -11.75 38.99 -25.88
C GLY A 110 -10.50 39.43 -25.10
N PHE A 111 -10.27 38.87 -23.91
CA PHE A 111 -9.30 39.46 -22.98
C PHE A 111 -7.83 39.08 -23.29
N ILE A 112 -7.59 37.87 -23.81
CA ILE A 112 -6.24 37.44 -24.20
C ILE A 112 -5.74 38.16 -25.45
N VAL A 113 -6.63 38.55 -26.37
CA VAL A 113 -6.24 39.22 -27.62
C VAL A 113 -5.76 40.64 -27.35
N LEU A 114 -6.43 41.37 -26.45
CA LEU A 114 -6.05 42.75 -26.10
C LEU A 114 -4.73 42.81 -25.30
N LEU A 115 -4.47 41.85 -24.41
CA LEU A 115 -3.21 41.79 -23.66
C LEU A 115 -1.99 41.56 -24.57
N ARG A 116 -2.14 40.75 -25.62
CA ARG A 116 -1.05 40.51 -26.59
C ARG A 116 -0.79 41.71 -27.51
N GLN A 117 -1.83 42.48 -27.83
CA GLN A 117 -1.71 43.65 -28.70
C GLN A 117 -1.12 44.87 -27.95
N ALA A 118 -1.41 45.01 -26.65
CA ALA A 118 -0.80 46.04 -25.80
C ALA A 118 0.70 45.78 -25.54
N TYR A 119 1.10 44.51 -25.31
CA TYR A 119 2.50 44.14 -25.05
C TYR A 119 3.44 44.44 -26.23
N THR A 120 2.93 44.46 -27.46
CA THR A 120 3.75 44.72 -28.66
C THR A 120 3.94 46.21 -28.94
N ARG A 121 3.18 47.11 -28.29
CA ARG A 121 3.20 48.56 -28.59
C ARG A 121 3.81 49.43 -27.49
N LEU A 122 3.85 49.00 -26.23
CA LEU A 122 4.49 49.75 -25.16
C LEU A 122 5.62 48.92 -24.53
N GLY A 123 6.85 49.40 -24.73
CA GLY A 123 8.04 48.90 -24.04
C GLY A 123 7.87 48.97 -22.51
N ALA A 124 8.54 48.06 -21.82
CA ALA A 124 8.28 47.55 -20.46
C ALA A 124 8.40 48.53 -19.26
N ARG A 125 8.05 49.82 -19.38
CA ARG A 125 8.12 50.77 -18.26
C ARG A 125 6.79 51.37 -17.80
N ASP A 126 5.68 51.15 -18.52
CA ASP A 126 4.37 51.73 -18.18
C ASP A 126 3.26 50.68 -17.94
N MET A 127 3.61 49.51 -17.37
CA MET A 127 2.63 48.42 -17.19
C MET A 127 1.92 48.41 -15.83
N GLU A 128 2.32 49.25 -14.85
CA GLU A 128 1.62 49.34 -13.55
C GLU A 128 0.34 50.17 -13.61
N CYS A 129 0.21 51.14 -14.52
CA CYS A 129 -0.98 51.99 -14.56
C CYS A 129 -2.25 51.30 -15.08
N LEU A 130 -2.13 50.28 -15.95
CA LEU A 130 -3.30 49.65 -16.58
C LEU A 130 -3.99 48.59 -15.71
N LEU A 131 -3.25 47.97 -14.78
CA LEU A 131 -3.80 46.94 -13.89
C LEU A 131 -4.69 47.51 -12.78
N LEU A 132 -4.52 48.80 -12.42
CA LEU A 132 -5.31 49.46 -11.38
C LEU A 132 -6.69 49.98 -11.84
N GLN A 133 -6.99 50.01 -13.14
CA GLN A 133 -8.30 50.46 -13.64
C GLN A 133 -9.29 49.31 -13.94
N THR A 134 -8.88 48.04 -13.82
CA THR A 134 -9.74 46.89 -14.15
C THR A 134 -10.18 46.05 -12.94
N PHE A 135 -9.66 46.34 -11.74
CA PHE A 135 -10.07 45.67 -10.49
C PHE A 135 -10.56 46.63 -9.41
N GLY A 136 -11.15 47.76 -9.83
CA GLY A 136 -11.99 48.62 -8.99
C GLY A 136 -13.46 48.42 -9.34
#